data_AF-A0AA88XT76-F1
#
_entry.id   AF-A0AA88XT76-F1
#
_cell.length_a   1.000
_cell.length_b   1.000
_cell.length_c   1.000
_cell.angle_alpha   90.00
_cell.angle_beta   90.00
_cell.angle_gamma   90.00
#
_symmetry.space_group_name_H-M   'P 1'
#
loop_
_entity.id
_entity.type
_entity.pdbx_description
1 polymer ?
#
loop_
_entity_poly.entity_id
_entity_poly.type
_entity_poly.pdbx_seq_one_letter_code
_entity_poly.pdbx_strand_id
1 'polypeptide(L)'
;MSRKRALVNDLYKSKKRICAALNSDAKNSDLITEEAGSSYKADDIPCDTKVALLHLQGLFPVDRFDDRIPAMIIKHQLYSILPNRTLVDKQLNDLKNDGEVKLFKLGVDMDDYCIMFTSDYKAHVQGVMADLGTPKPVIEKFTQSLITKHRDVCISKETLMEEYQFTDQEITHLVKASVLTVKTIGGWWIAVPNAGIFMKSFLRGRKALLRMISKSKYREILRKELEQRKWPKICKLGLMYHLHDVIGADLIQCIETTSGQLLRLKDS
;
A
#
# COMPACT_ATOMS: atom_id res chain seq x y z
N MET A 1 -6.13 -47.85 -17.38
CA MET A 1 -4.78 -47.52 -17.91
C MET A 1 -4.84 -46.20 -18.70
N SER A 2 -3.72 -45.46 -18.79
CA SER A 2 -3.49 -44.23 -19.60
C SER A 2 -4.59 -43.15 -19.60
N ARG A 3 -4.48 -42.03 -18.86
CA ARG A 3 -3.55 -40.88 -19.04
C ARG A 3 -3.39 -40.40 -20.50
N LYS A 4 -3.99 -39.24 -20.81
CA LYS A 4 -3.44 -38.25 -21.75
C LYS A 4 -3.41 -36.88 -21.08
N ARG A 5 -2.22 -36.29 -20.98
CA ARG A 5 -2.00 -34.90 -20.55
C ARG A 5 -2.01 -34.02 -21.80
N ALA A 6 -2.67 -32.87 -21.76
CA ALA A 6 -2.42 -31.78 -22.72
C ALA A 6 -1.26 -30.92 -22.20
N LEU A 7 -0.47 -30.38 -23.12
CA LEU A 7 0.83 -29.76 -22.85
C LEU A 7 0.69 -28.30 -22.40
N VAL A 8 1.45 -27.93 -21.36
CA VAL A 8 1.74 -26.53 -21.02
C VAL A 8 2.92 -26.08 -21.86
N ASN A 9 2.83 -24.91 -22.50
CA ASN A 9 3.92 -24.38 -23.32
C ASN A 9 4.95 -23.66 -22.45
N ASP A 10 6.19 -24.17 -22.47
CA ASP A 10 7.34 -23.63 -21.76
C ASP A 10 7.85 -22.36 -22.45
N LEU A 11 7.66 -21.19 -21.84
CA LEU A 11 8.10 -19.89 -22.41
C LEU A 11 9.29 -19.26 -21.67
N TYR A 12 9.88 -19.93 -20.68
CA TYR A 12 11.10 -19.48 -20.02
C TYR A 12 12.36 -20.07 -20.68
N LYS A 13 12.91 -19.34 -21.67
CA LYS A 13 14.34 -19.45 -22.03
C LYS A 13 15.00 -18.07 -22.01
N SER A 14 15.90 -17.91 -21.05
CA SER A 14 16.66 -16.67 -20.83
C SER A 14 17.66 -16.43 -21.96
N LYS A 15 17.75 -15.18 -22.42
CA LYS A 15 18.88 -14.70 -23.24
C LYS A 15 19.79 -13.82 -22.41
N LYS A 16 20.92 -14.38 -21.97
CA LYS A 16 22.07 -13.58 -21.53
C LYS A 16 22.47 -12.63 -22.66
N ARG A 17 22.63 -11.34 -22.35
CA ARG A 17 23.47 -10.42 -23.14
C ARG A 17 24.65 -10.03 -22.27
N ILE A 18 25.83 -10.42 -22.73
CA ILE A 18 27.12 -9.96 -22.21
C ILE A 18 27.57 -8.87 -23.18
N CYS A 19 27.81 -7.67 -22.68
CA CYS A 19 28.43 -6.60 -23.47
C CYS A 19 29.94 -6.64 -23.22
N ALA A 20 30.71 -6.79 -24.30
CA ALA A 20 32.16 -6.60 -24.29
C ALA A 20 32.48 -5.25 -24.95
N ALA A 21 33.44 -4.53 -24.41
CA ALA A 21 33.89 -3.23 -24.91
C ALA A 21 35.08 -3.38 -25.88
N LEU A 22 35.38 -2.32 -26.64
CA LEU A 22 36.71 -1.67 -26.75
C LEU A 22 36.71 -0.55 -27.82
N ASN A 23 37.16 0.65 -27.42
CA ASN A 23 38.00 1.68 -28.09
C ASN A 23 37.76 2.01 -29.60
N SER A 24 37.80 3.25 -30.12
CA SER A 24 38.22 4.60 -29.67
C SER A 24 37.65 5.66 -30.69
N ASP A 25 37.94 6.97 -30.79
CA ASP A 25 39.02 7.81 -30.23
C ASP A 25 38.66 9.35 -30.20
N ALA A 26 39.50 10.12 -29.51
CA ALA A 26 39.82 11.57 -29.57
C ALA A 26 38.91 12.60 -30.31
N LYS A 27 38.52 13.67 -29.57
CA LYS A 27 39.22 14.98 -29.62
C LYS A 27 38.77 15.98 -28.52
N ASN A 28 39.73 16.78 -28.05
CA ASN A 28 39.57 17.79 -26.98
C ASN A 28 38.65 18.96 -27.34
N SER A 29 37.99 19.50 -26.32
CA SER A 29 38.04 20.94 -26.03
C SER A 29 37.84 21.19 -24.52
N ASP A 30 38.94 21.32 -23.78
CA ASP A 30 38.90 21.82 -22.40
C ASP A 30 38.59 23.33 -22.39
N LEU A 31 37.77 23.76 -21.43
CA LEU A 31 38.01 24.99 -20.66
C LEU A 31 37.30 24.86 -19.31
N ILE A 32 38.09 24.94 -18.23
CA ILE A 32 37.71 24.67 -16.84
C ILE A 32 37.47 25.99 -16.09
N THR A 33 36.46 26.02 -15.22
CA THR A 33 36.43 26.73 -13.91
C THR A 33 35.25 26.10 -13.14
N GLU A 34 35.46 25.22 -12.14
CA GLU A 34 35.56 25.54 -10.69
C GLU A 34 34.38 26.38 -10.15
N GLU A 35 33.81 26.16 -8.96
CA GLU A 35 33.82 25.05 -8.00
C GLU A 35 32.58 25.23 -7.09
N ALA A 36 31.89 24.16 -6.69
CA ALA A 36 30.93 24.19 -5.57
C ALA A 36 30.61 22.76 -5.09
N GLY A 37 31.54 22.15 -4.35
CA GLY A 37 31.37 20.83 -3.77
C GLY A 37 30.37 20.80 -2.61
N SER A 38 29.06 20.74 -2.90
CA SER A 38 28.06 20.33 -1.93
C SER A 38 27.96 18.79 -1.92
N SER A 39 28.65 18.13 -0.99
CA SER A 39 28.46 16.71 -0.72
C SER A 39 27.12 16.49 0.00
N TYR A 40 26.02 16.62 -0.76
CA TYR A 40 24.74 16.07 -0.34
C TYR A 40 24.89 14.56 -0.33
N LYS A 41 24.76 13.95 0.85
CA LYS A 41 24.63 12.50 0.95
C LYS A 41 23.38 12.10 0.15
N ALA A 42 23.48 11.03 -0.63
CA ALA A 42 22.35 10.54 -1.43
C ALA A 42 21.14 10.12 -0.56
N ASP A 43 21.35 9.96 0.75
CA ASP A 43 20.34 9.61 1.75
C ASP A 43 19.38 10.77 2.13
N ASP A 44 19.72 12.03 1.81
CA ASP A 44 18.95 13.22 2.22
C ASP A 44 17.91 13.69 1.18
N ILE A 45 17.76 12.99 0.06
CA ILE A 45 16.72 13.29 -0.93
C ILE A 45 15.42 12.57 -0.51
N PRO A 46 14.31 13.30 -0.22
CA PRO A 46 13.04 12.66 0.11
C PRO A 46 12.57 11.79 -1.05
N CYS A 47 12.41 10.49 -0.80
CA CYS A 47 11.84 9.56 -1.76
C CYS A 47 10.41 10.00 -2.15
N ASP A 48 10.14 10.21 -3.44
CA ASP A 48 8.83 10.66 -3.94
C ASP A 48 7.67 9.81 -3.42
N THR A 49 7.87 8.49 -3.31
CA THR A 49 6.88 7.57 -2.73
C THR A 49 6.60 7.87 -1.25
N LYS A 50 7.62 8.25 -0.46
CA LYS A 50 7.46 8.65 0.96
C LYS A 50 6.69 9.97 1.08
N VAL A 51 6.97 10.94 0.22
CA VAL A 51 6.21 12.21 0.16
C VAL A 51 4.75 11.96 -0.25
N ALA A 52 4.51 11.10 -1.25
CA ALA A 52 3.17 10.71 -1.67
C ALA A 52 2.40 9.96 -0.56
N LEU A 53 3.08 9.11 0.22
CA LEU A 53 2.48 8.45 1.40
C LEU A 53 2.06 9.46 2.47
N LEU A 54 2.92 10.43 2.82
CA LEU A 54 2.58 11.49 3.80
C LEU A 54 1.39 12.34 3.34
N HIS A 55 1.33 12.68 2.04
CA HIS A 55 0.17 13.37 1.47
C HIS A 55 -1.11 12.53 1.57
N LEU A 56 -1.06 11.24 1.21
CA LEU A 56 -2.21 10.33 1.30
C LEU A 56 -2.66 10.07 2.75
N GLN A 57 -1.73 10.03 3.70
CA GLN A 57 -2.00 9.95 5.14
C GLN A 57 -2.83 11.16 5.59
N GLY A 58 -2.45 12.38 5.16
CA GLY A 58 -3.18 13.61 5.46
C GLY A 58 -4.58 13.71 4.83
N LEU A 59 -4.89 12.91 3.80
CA LEU A 59 -6.25 12.79 3.27
C LEU A 59 -7.16 11.86 4.10
N PHE A 60 -6.61 11.07 5.01
CA PHE A 60 -7.37 10.11 5.80
C PHE A 60 -8.03 10.79 7.01
N PRO A 61 -9.37 10.82 7.12
CA PRO A 61 -10.05 11.53 8.21
C PRO A 61 -10.19 10.63 9.44
N VAL A 62 -9.12 10.55 10.25
CA VAL A 62 -9.03 9.70 11.46
C VAL A 62 -10.19 9.97 12.42
N ASP A 63 -10.49 11.26 12.71
CA ASP A 63 -11.56 11.69 13.63
C ASP A 63 -12.92 11.09 13.28
N ARG A 64 -13.20 10.84 11.99
CA ARG A 64 -14.47 10.27 11.54
C ARG A 64 -14.62 8.81 11.92
N PHE A 65 -13.59 8.14 12.42
CA PHE A 65 -13.60 6.76 12.87
C PHE A 65 -13.48 6.61 14.40
N ASP A 66 -13.53 7.73 15.12
CA ASP A 66 -13.49 7.77 16.59
C ASP A 66 -12.15 7.16 17.10
N ASP A 67 -11.05 7.44 16.38
CA ASP A 67 -9.68 6.92 16.57
C ASP A 67 -9.52 5.38 16.56
N ARG A 68 -10.57 4.64 16.17
CA ARG A 68 -10.58 3.16 16.17
C ARG A 68 -9.77 2.49 15.08
N ILE A 69 -9.21 3.27 14.14
CA ILE A 69 -8.30 2.82 13.08
C ILE A 69 -7.28 3.94 12.78
N PRO A 70 -6.03 3.60 12.46
CA PRO A 70 -5.01 4.56 12.04
C PRO A 70 -5.23 4.98 10.59
N ALA A 71 -4.41 5.92 10.11
CA ALA A 71 -4.40 6.30 8.70
C ALA A 71 -3.99 5.11 7.81
N MET A 72 -4.95 4.59 7.05
CA MET A 72 -4.76 3.49 6.10
C MET A 72 -4.65 4.05 4.69
N ILE A 73 -3.62 3.64 3.93
CA ILE A 73 -3.41 4.04 2.53
C ILE A 73 -3.58 2.80 1.65
N ILE A 74 -4.28 2.90 0.53
CA ILE A 74 -4.39 1.82 -0.45
C ILE A 74 -3.24 1.94 -1.46
N LYS A 75 -2.53 0.84 -1.76
CA LYS A 75 -1.40 0.82 -2.70
C LYS A 75 -1.72 1.51 -4.03
N HIS A 76 -2.92 1.28 -4.57
CA HIS A 76 -3.39 1.91 -5.81
C HIS A 76 -3.38 3.44 -5.76
N GLN A 77 -3.63 4.08 -4.62
CA GLN A 77 -3.62 5.55 -4.51
C GLN A 77 -2.27 6.15 -4.90
N LEU A 78 -1.15 5.47 -4.63
CA LEU A 78 0.19 5.93 -5.05
C LEU A 78 0.30 6.04 -6.58
N TYR A 79 -0.26 5.08 -7.32
CA TYR A 79 -0.23 5.07 -8.79
C TYR A 79 -1.06 6.19 -9.44
N SER A 80 -1.87 6.92 -8.66
CA SER A 80 -2.57 8.12 -9.16
C SER A 80 -1.78 9.42 -8.96
N ILE A 81 -0.75 9.39 -8.11
CA ILE A 81 0.15 10.53 -7.84
C ILE A 81 1.45 10.36 -8.63
N LEU A 82 1.99 9.14 -8.66
CA LEU A 82 3.28 8.81 -9.24
C LEU A 82 3.08 7.92 -10.48
N PRO A 83 3.51 8.36 -11.68
CA PRO A 83 3.18 7.68 -12.94
C PRO A 83 3.93 6.35 -13.13
N ASN A 84 5.14 6.22 -12.58
CA ASN A 84 5.98 5.04 -12.79
C ASN A 84 5.73 3.98 -11.70
N ARG A 85 4.75 3.09 -11.93
CA ARG A 85 4.38 1.99 -11.01
C ARG A 85 5.58 1.12 -10.59
N THR A 86 6.52 0.86 -11.49
CA THR A 86 7.70 0.03 -11.18
C THR A 86 8.66 0.72 -10.22
N LEU A 87 8.85 2.04 -10.36
CA LEU A 87 9.64 2.82 -9.38
C LEU A 87 8.92 2.94 -8.04
N VAL A 88 7.60 3.16 -8.03
CA VAL A 88 6.77 3.15 -6.81
C VAL A 88 6.90 1.82 -6.08
N ASP A 89 6.78 0.70 -6.80
CA ASP A 89 6.87 -0.64 -6.21
C ASP A 89 8.27 -0.95 -5.66
N LYS A 90 9.32 -0.50 -6.35
CA LYS A 90 10.70 -0.60 -5.85
C LYS A 90 10.86 0.23 -4.58
N GLN A 91 10.56 1.52 -4.63
CA GLN A 91 10.70 2.44 -3.50
C GLN A 91 9.85 2.02 -2.29
N LEU A 92 8.63 1.51 -2.51
CA LEU A 92 7.78 0.97 -1.45
C LEU A 92 8.37 -0.30 -0.82
N ASN A 93 9.01 -1.16 -1.61
CA ASN A 93 9.71 -2.33 -1.10
C ASN A 93 10.98 -1.92 -0.33
N ASP A 94 11.70 -0.90 -0.79
CA ASP A 94 12.85 -0.33 -0.08
C ASP A 94 12.39 0.20 1.31
N LEU A 95 11.34 1.04 1.37
CA LEU A 95 10.75 1.52 2.63
C LEU A 95 10.24 0.38 3.55
N LYS A 96 9.75 -0.73 2.99
CA LYS A 96 9.38 -1.96 3.73
C LYS A 96 10.61 -2.69 4.29
N ASN A 97 11.73 -2.66 3.56
CA ASN A 97 13.02 -3.27 3.94
C ASN A 97 13.82 -2.39 4.91
N ASP A 98 13.58 -1.08 4.93
CA ASP A 98 14.05 -0.18 6.00
C ASP A 98 13.19 -0.35 7.25
N GLY A 99 11.87 -0.54 7.05
CA GLY A 99 10.90 -0.84 8.10
C GLY A 99 10.07 0.37 8.50
N GLU A 100 10.13 1.44 7.72
CA GLU A 100 9.30 2.64 7.89
C GLU A 100 7.82 2.35 7.65
N VAL A 101 7.51 1.42 6.74
CA VAL A 101 6.14 1.07 6.36
C VAL A 101 5.86 -0.42 6.46
N LYS A 102 4.59 -0.75 6.64
CA LYS A 102 4.04 -2.11 6.67
C LYS A 102 2.95 -2.26 5.62
N LEU A 103 2.96 -3.41 4.94
CA LEU A 103 1.93 -3.80 3.98
C LEU A 103 1.00 -4.85 4.62
N PHE A 104 -0.30 -4.73 4.37
CA PHE A 104 -1.34 -5.62 4.91
C PHE A 104 -2.29 -6.03 3.77
N LYS A 105 -2.68 -7.31 3.69
CA LYS A 105 -3.66 -7.76 2.68
C LYS A 105 -5.08 -7.45 3.16
N LEU A 106 -5.87 -6.73 2.35
CA LEU A 106 -7.23 -6.31 2.69
C LEU A 106 -8.29 -7.34 2.28
N GLY A 107 -8.31 -8.49 2.95
CA GLY A 107 -9.23 -9.59 2.69
C GLY A 107 -8.64 -10.69 1.80
N VAL A 108 -9.47 -11.65 1.41
CA VAL A 108 -9.01 -12.86 0.70
C VAL A 108 -8.89 -12.59 -0.81
N ASP A 109 -9.94 -12.04 -1.40
CA ASP A 109 -10.12 -11.94 -2.87
C ASP A 109 -9.62 -10.61 -3.47
N MET A 110 -9.31 -9.63 -2.63
CA MET A 110 -8.73 -8.36 -3.06
C MET A 110 -7.20 -8.47 -3.05
N ASP A 111 -6.55 -8.31 -4.19
CA ASP A 111 -5.09 -8.09 -4.25
C ASP A 111 -4.70 -6.62 -3.92
N ASP A 112 -5.66 -5.84 -3.42
CA ASP A 112 -5.46 -4.52 -2.83
C ASP A 112 -4.66 -4.64 -1.51
N TYR A 113 -3.42 -4.16 -1.51
CA TYR A 113 -2.62 -3.99 -0.30
C TYR A 113 -2.94 -2.65 0.38
N CYS A 114 -3.08 -2.68 1.70
CA CYS A 114 -2.97 -1.49 2.54
C CYS A 114 -1.50 -1.23 2.89
N ILE A 115 -1.12 0.04 2.96
CA ILE A 115 0.15 0.54 3.46
C ILE A 115 -0.16 1.40 4.69
N MET A 116 0.65 1.26 5.73
CA MET A 116 0.65 2.15 6.91
C MET A 116 2.08 2.39 7.37
N PHE A 117 2.34 3.51 8.02
CA PHE A 117 3.61 3.71 8.72
C PHE A 117 3.72 2.78 9.92
N THR A 118 4.92 2.24 10.14
CA THR A 118 5.20 1.30 11.23
C THR A 118 5.02 1.96 12.60
N SER A 119 5.28 3.26 12.73
CA SER A 119 4.98 4.06 13.93
C SER A 119 3.51 3.96 14.33
N ASP A 120 2.63 4.29 13.38
CA ASP A 120 1.20 4.44 13.57
C ASP A 120 0.56 3.08 13.85
N TYR A 121 1.02 2.05 13.13
CA TYR A 121 0.60 0.67 13.39
C TYR A 121 0.98 0.20 14.80
N LYS A 122 2.21 0.47 15.24
CA LYS A 122 2.67 0.10 16.58
C LYS A 122 1.84 0.79 17.67
N ALA A 123 1.59 2.09 17.54
CA ALA A 123 0.76 2.85 18.47
C ALA A 123 -0.70 2.35 18.51
N HIS A 124 -1.31 2.12 17.34
CA HIS A 124 -2.68 1.57 17.23
C HIS A 124 -2.81 0.20 17.88
N VAL A 125 -1.88 -0.71 17.60
CA VAL A 125 -1.85 -2.06 18.18
C VAL A 125 -1.70 -2.00 19.70
N GLN A 126 -0.82 -1.14 20.22
CA GLN A 126 -0.64 -0.96 21.66
C GLN A 126 -1.93 -0.51 22.35
N GLY A 127 -2.65 0.47 21.79
CA GLY A 127 -3.94 0.91 22.30
C GLY A 127 -4.98 -0.22 22.31
N VAL A 128 -5.27 -0.80 21.13
CA VAL A 128 -6.31 -1.83 21.01
C VAL A 128 -6.02 -3.07 21.85
N MET A 129 -4.76 -3.53 21.93
CA MET A 129 -4.42 -4.69 22.75
C MET A 129 -4.52 -4.39 24.26
N ALA A 130 -4.24 -3.16 24.69
CA ALA A 130 -4.42 -2.73 26.07
C ALA A 130 -5.91 -2.66 26.46
N ASP A 131 -6.76 -2.10 25.60
CA ASP A 131 -8.22 -2.03 25.79
C ASP A 131 -8.86 -3.43 25.88
N LEU A 132 -8.32 -4.41 25.14
CA LEU A 132 -8.70 -5.82 25.21
C LEU A 132 -8.16 -6.57 26.43
N GLY A 133 -7.41 -5.91 27.32
CA GLY A 133 -6.83 -6.52 28.53
C GLY A 133 -5.70 -7.52 28.23
N THR A 134 -5.00 -7.38 27.11
CA THR A 134 -3.87 -8.25 26.77
C THR A 134 -2.67 -7.95 27.67
N PRO A 135 -1.93 -8.95 28.18
CA PRO A 135 -0.78 -8.67 29.04
C PRO A 135 0.29 -7.82 28.34
N LYS A 136 0.75 -6.76 28.99
CA LYS A 136 1.80 -5.84 28.51
C LYS A 136 3.04 -6.53 27.89
N PRO A 137 3.65 -7.58 28.48
CA PRO A 137 4.80 -8.23 27.87
C PRO A 137 4.50 -8.85 26.49
N VAL A 138 3.26 -9.30 26.24
CA VAL A 138 2.84 -9.85 24.94
C VAL A 138 2.71 -8.74 23.90
N ILE A 139 2.18 -7.57 24.31
CA ILE A 139 2.08 -6.37 23.47
C ILE A 139 3.49 -5.89 23.08
N GLU A 140 4.39 -5.79 24.05
CA GLU A 140 5.78 -5.36 23.84
C GLU A 140 6.55 -6.35 22.96
N LYS A 141 6.46 -7.65 23.24
CA LYS A 141 7.07 -8.72 22.42
C LYS A 141 6.57 -8.70 20.98
N PHE A 142 5.27 -8.50 20.75
CA PHE A 142 4.72 -8.34 19.40
C PHE A 142 5.24 -7.07 18.71
N THR A 143 5.12 -5.93 19.38
CA THR A 143 5.41 -4.60 18.80
C THR A 143 6.90 -4.37 18.59
N GLN A 144 7.76 -4.82 19.51
CA GLN A 144 9.21 -4.62 19.47
C GLN A 144 9.91 -5.77 18.75
N SER A 145 9.67 -7.03 19.09
CA SER A 145 10.40 -8.17 18.51
C SER A 145 9.84 -8.56 17.15
N LEU A 146 8.54 -8.89 17.06
CA LEU A 146 7.94 -9.40 15.82
C LEU A 146 7.80 -8.30 14.77
N ILE A 147 7.13 -7.19 15.07
CA ILE A 147 6.82 -6.16 14.07
C ILE A 147 8.08 -5.41 13.57
N THR A 148 9.14 -5.27 14.37
CA THR A 148 10.38 -4.61 13.90
C THR A 148 11.21 -5.52 12.99
N LYS A 149 11.30 -6.83 13.29
CA LYS A 149 12.13 -7.80 12.55
C LYS A 149 11.40 -8.38 11.34
N HIS A 150 10.19 -8.91 11.54
CA HIS A 150 9.43 -9.61 10.50
C HIS A 150 8.85 -8.61 9.49
N ARG A 151 9.33 -8.61 8.24
CA ARG A 151 8.89 -7.64 7.22
C ARG A 151 7.71 -8.10 6.37
N ASP A 152 7.41 -9.40 6.34
CA ASP A 152 6.37 -9.94 5.48
C ASP A 152 4.96 -9.87 6.07
N VAL A 153 3.98 -10.04 5.19
CA VAL A 153 2.53 -9.87 5.48
C VAL A 153 1.93 -11.10 6.17
N CYS A 154 2.56 -12.26 6.02
CA CYS A 154 2.15 -13.51 6.66
C CYS A 154 3.30 -14.14 7.44
N ILE A 155 2.96 -14.85 8.51
CA ILE A 155 3.88 -15.58 9.38
C ILE A 155 3.37 -17.00 9.62
N SER A 156 4.27 -17.98 9.69
CA SER A 156 3.93 -19.38 9.97
C SER A 156 4.07 -19.72 11.46
N LYS A 157 3.53 -20.87 11.87
CA LYS A 157 3.58 -21.35 13.26
C LYS A 157 5.01 -21.67 13.70
N GLU A 158 5.80 -22.26 12.82
CA GLU A 158 7.20 -22.60 13.04
C GLU A 158 7.99 -21.33 13.34
N THR A 159 7.96 -20.34 12.43
CA THR A 159 8.60 -19.03 12.64
C THR A 159 8.16 -18.37 13.95
N LEU A 160 6.85 -18.32 14.21
CA LEU A 160 6.31 -17.59 15.34
C LEU A 160 6.62 -18.25 16.70
N MET A 161 6.72 -19.58 16.77
CA MET A 161 7.06 -20.32 17.99
C MET A 161 8.57 -20.54 18.17
N GLU A 162 9.32 -20.79 17.10
CA GLU A 162 10.76 -21.13 17.17
C GLU A 162 11.64 -19.88 17.19
N GLU A 163 11.42 -18.94 16.24
CA GLU A 163 12.24 -17.73 16.12
C GLU A 163 11.79 -16.64 17.10
N TYR A 164 10.47 -16.42 17.21
CA TYR A 164 9.89 -15.37 18.07
C TYR A 164 9.43 -15.86 19.45
N GLN A 165 9.56 -17.16 19.73
CA GLN A 165 9.33 -17.77 21.05
C GLN A 165 7.94 -17.50 21.65
N PHE A 166 6.91 -17.35 20.81
CA PHE A 166 5.54 -17.15 21.30
C PHE A 166 4.90 -18.45 21.77
N THR A 167 4.17 -18.40 22.88
CA THR A 167 3.37 -19.54 23.38
C THR A 167 1.99 -19.58 22.73
N ASP A 168 1.34 -20.75 22.66
CA ASP A 168 -0.03 -20.86 22.11
C ASP A 168 -1.05 -19.97 22.84
N GLN A 169 -0.83 -19.65 24.12
CA GLN A 169 -1.65 -18.68 24.88
C GLN A 169 -1.46 -17.25 24.35
N GLU A 170 -0.21 -16.81 24.15
CA GLU A 170 0.10 -15.51 23.57
C GLU A 170 -0.46 -15.38 22.14
N ILE A 171 -0.32 -16.43 21.32
CA ILE A 171 -0.94 -16.50 19.98
C ILE A 171 -2.45 -16.33 20.06
N THR A 172 -3.10 -16.98 21.03
CA THR A 172 -4.53 -16.84 21.26
C THR A 172 -4.93 -15.39 21.61
N HIS A 173 -4.10 -14.66 22.37
CA HIS A 173 -4.33 -13.23 22.61
C HIS A 173 -4.16 -12.39 21.33
N LEU A 174 -3.13 -12.65 20.51
CA LEU A 174 -2.90 -11.95 19.24
C LEU A 174 -4.05 -12.16 18.24
N VAL A 175 -4.61 -13.38 18.17
CA VAL A 175 -5.78 -13.68 17.34
C VAL A 175 -7.04 -13.00 17.90
N LYS A 176 -7.26 -13.02 19.22
CA LYS A 176 -8.40 -12.31 19.86
C LYS A 176 -8.35 -10.80 19.60
N ALA A 177 -7.18 -10.19 19.67
CA ALA A 177 -6.97 -8.77 19.37
C ALA A 177 -7.05 -8.43 17.86
N SER A 178 -7.27 -9.43 16.98
CA SER A 178 -7.32 -9.26 15.52
C SER A 178 -6.03 -8.69 14.90
N VAL A 179 -4.88 -8.80 15.57
CA VAL A 179 -3.56 -8.50 14.97
C VAL A 179 -3.00 -9.68 14.17
N LEU A 180 -3.52 -10.90 14.41
CA LEU A 180 -3.31 -12.07 13.56
C LEU A 180 -4.66 -12.60 13.07
N THR A 181 -4.78 -12.87 11.77
CA THR A 181 -5.96 -13.53 11.17
C THR A 181 -5.55 -14.79 10.42
N VAL A 182 -6.40 -15.81 10.39
CA VAL A 182 -6.04 -17.11 9.79
C VAL A 182 -5.86 -16.97 8.28
N LYS A 183 -4.72 -17.46 7.77
CA LYS A 183 -4.43 -17.58 6.33
C LYS A 183 -4.60 -19.02 5.86
N THR A 184 -3.99 -19.95 6.57
CA THR A 184 -3.94 -21.40 6.29
C THR A 184 -3.81 -22.15 7.61
N ILE A 185 -3.88 -23.49 7.56
CA ILE A 185 -3.46 -24.32 8.71
C ILE A 185 -2.00 -23.97 9.03
N GLY A 186 -1.71 -23.60 10.28
CA GLY A 186 -0.38 -23.19 10.72
C GLY A 186 0.14 -21.86 10.15
N GLY A 187 -0.71 -21.01 9.55
CA GLY A 187 -0.27 -19.73 8.99
C GLY A 187 -1.28 -18.60 9.21
N TRP A 188 -0.76 -17.42 9.57
CA TRP A 188 -1.56 -16.22 9.80
C TRP A 188 -1.13 -15.06 8.90
N TRP A 189 -2.07 -14.19 8.57
CA TRP A 189 -1.77 -12.83 8.14
C TRP A 189 -1.53 -11.96 9.37
N ILE A 190 -0.50 -11.11 9.30
CA ILE A 190 -0.42 -9.94 10.18
C ILE A 190 -1.50 -8.97 9.70
N ALA A 191 -2.36 -8.56 10.62
CA ALA A 191 -3.58 -7.82 10.33
C ALA A 191 -3.64 -6.50 11.11
N VAL A 192 -4.54 -5.62 10.66
CA VAL A 192 -4.84 -4.36 11.33
C VAL A 192 -6.11 -4.56 12.16
N PRO A 193 -6.07 -4.37 13.50
CA PRO A 193 -7.27 -4.41 14.32
C PRO A 193 -8.31 -3.43 13.81
N ASN A 194 -9.58 -3.82 13.85
CA ASN A 194 -10.74 -3.06 13.35
C ASN A 194 -10.76 -2.77 11.82
N ALA A 195 -9.89 -3.38 11.00
CA ALA A 195 -9.86 -3.19 9.54
C ALA A 195 -11.22 -3.38 8.83
N GLY A 196 -12.14 -4.18 9.39
CA GLY A 196 -13.50 -4.33 8.86
C GLY A 196 -14.31 -3.03 8.82
N ILE A 197 -14.06 -2.10 9.75
CA ILE A 197 -14.70 -0.77 9.77
C ILE A 197 -14.22 0.06 8.58
N PHE A 198 -12.89 0.07 8.36
CA PHE A 198 -12.27 0.69 7.19
C PHE A 198 -12.83 0.09 5.90
N MET A 199 -12.76 -1.23 5.71
CA MET A 199 -13.19 -1.91 4.49
C MET A 199 -14.65 -1.65 4.13
N LYS A 200 -15.55 -1.65 5.12
CA LYS A 200 -16.97 -1.33 4.93
C LYS A 200 -17.20 0.11 4.48
N SER A 201 -16.43 1.06 5.03
CA SER A 201 -16.46 2.47 4.57
C SER A 201 -15.85 2.62 3.18
N PHE A 202 -14.74 1.93 2.93
CA PHE A 202 -13.95 2.01 1.71
C PHE A 202 -14.72 1.52 0.48
N LEU A 203 -15.23 0.28 0.53
CA LEU A 203 -16.03 -0.30 -0.55
C LEU A 203 -17.30 0.50 -0.83
N ARG A 204 -17.91 1.07 0.22
CA ARG A 204 -19.09 1.94 0.10
C ARG A 204 -18.77 3.25 -0.64
N GLY A 205 -17.65 3.90 -0.31
CA GLY A 205 -17.24 5.14 -0.96
C GLY A 205 -16.75 4.93 -2.40
N ARG A 206 -15.96 3.88 -2.67
CA ARG A 206 -15.56 3.47 -4.04
C ARG A 206 -16.80 3.26 -4.92
N LYS A 207 -17.80 2.51 -4.42
CA LYS A 207 -19.08 2.29 -5.11
C LYS A 207 -19.93 3.55 -5.28
N ALA A 208 -19.87 4.50 -4.32
CA ALA A 208 -20.58 5.77 -4.43
C ALA A 208 -19.97 6.68 -5.51
N LEU A 209 -18.63 6.81 -5.54
CA LEU A 209 -17.90 7.57 -6.55
C LEU A 209 -18.14 7.03 -7.96
N LEU A 210 -17.93 5.72 -8.17
CA LEU A 210 -18.18 5.08 -9.46
C LEU A 210 -19.63 5.28 -9.93
N ARG A 211 -20.61 5.23 -9.01
CA ARG A 211 -22.03 5.52 -9.30
C ARG A 211 -22.29 6.99 -9.64
N MET A 212 -21.53 7.94 -9.11
CA MET A 212 -21.67 9.36 -9.46
C MET A 212 -21.17 9.63 -10.89
N ILE A 213 -20.10 8.95 -11.30
CA ILE A 213 -19.56 8.99 -12.67
C ILE A 213 -20.45 8.20 -13.63
N SER A 214 -20.90 6.99 -13.27
CA SER A 214 -21.77 6.18 -14.14
C SER A 214 -23.14 6.81 -14.42
N LYS A 215 -23.54 7.81 -13.64
CA LYS A 215 -24.80 8.56 -13.79
C LYS A 215 -24.65 9.91 -14.48
N SER A 216 -23.43 10.38 -14.77
CA SER A 216 -23.25 11.58 -15.61
C SER A 216 -23.49 11.25 -17.09
N LYS A 217 -23.65 12.29 -17.90
CA LYS A 217 -23.80 12.15 -19.35
C LYS A 217 -22.58 11.40 -19.91
N TYR A 218 -22.80 10.44 -20.80
CA TYR A 218 -21.74 9.59 -21.40
C TYR A 218 -20.80 8.86 -20.41
N ARG A 219 -21.19 8.69 -19.14
CA ARG A 219 -20.35 8.10 -18.07
C ARG A 219 -19.03 8.86 -17.83
N GLU A 220 -19.02 10.16 -18.12
CA GLU A 220 -17.85 11.03 -17.95
C GLU A 220 -18.21 12.33 -17.22
N ILE A 221 -17.25 12.90 -16.49
CA ILE A 221 -17.45 14.10 -15.69
C ILE A 221 -16.14 14.90 -15.56
N LEU A 222 -16.21 16.23 -15.61
CA LEU A 222 -15.03 17.05 -15.32
C LEU A 222 -14.68 16.94 -13.83
N ARG A 223 -13.39 16.80 -13.51
CA ARG A 223 -12.92 16.68 -12.12
C ARG A 223 -13.41 17.85 -11.24
N LYS A 224 -13.36 19.08 -11.75
CA LYS A 224 -13.87 20.28 -11.06
C LYS A 224 -15.38 20.21 -10.77
N GLU A 225 -16.16 19.65 -11.69
CA GLU A 225 -17.60 19.45 -11.49
C GLU A 225 -17.86 18.37 -10.43
N LEU A 226 -17.09 17.28 -10.46
CA LEU A 226 -17.16 16.20 -9.47
C LEU A 226 -16.83 16.72 -8.05
N GLU A 227 -15.81 17.56 -7.92
CA GLU A 227 -15.39 18.19 -6.66
C GLU A 227 -16.44 19.14 -6.08
N GLN A 228 -17.26 19.77 -6.93
CA GLN A 228 -18.40 20.60 -6.52
C GLN A 228 -19.64 19.79 -6.11
N ARG A 229 -19.76 18.51 -6.50
CA ARG A 229 -20.90 17.67 -6.13
C ARG A 229 -20.87 17.28 -4.66
N LYS A 230 -22.04 17.35 -4.00
CA LYS A 230 -22.21 17.00 -2.58
C LYS A 230 -21.80 15.55 -2.29
N TRP A 231 -20.66 15.38 -1.64
CA TRP A 231 -20.18 14.07 -1.20
C TRP A 231 -21.14 13.43 -0.17
N PRO A 232 -21.50 12.13 -0.28
CA PRO A 232 -22.42 11.50 0.66
C PRO A 232 -21.84 11.41 2.09
N LYS A 233 -22.53 12.00 3.08
CA LYS A 233 -22.12 11.98 4.51
C LYS A 233 -21.84 10.57 5.06
N ILE A 234 -22.45 9.53 4.47
CA ILE A 234 -22.27 8.13 4.84
C ILE A 234 -20.92 7.52 4.41
N CYS A 235 -20.14 8.21 3.57
CA CYS A 235 -18.84 7.77 3.08
C CYS A 235 -17.72 8.53 3.81
N LYS A 236 -17.18 7.94 4.88
CA LYS A 236 -16.32 8.63 5.85
C LYS A 236 -15.03 9.20 5.23
N LEU A 237 -14.34 8.42 4.39
CA LEU A 237 -12.98 8.68 3.87
C LEU A 237 -12.85 9.91 2.94
N GLY A 238 -13.96 10.51 2.49
CA GLY A 238 -13.93 11.72 1.66
C GLY A 238 -13.70 11.46 0.15
N LEU A 239 -14.00 12.47 -0.67
CA LEU A 239 -13.97 12.35 -2.14
C LEU A 239 -12.55 12.12 -2.68
N MET A 240 -11.58 12.95 -2.28
CA MET A 240 -10.20 12.88 -2.82
C MET A 240 -9.53 11.54 -2.55
N TYR A 241 -9.71 10.98 -1.34
CA TYR A 241 -9.22 9.65 -0.99
C TYR A 241 -9.71 8.58 -1.99
N HIS A 242 -11.00 8.59 -2.31
CA HIS A 242 -11.58 7.67 -3.29
C HIS A 242 -11.21 8.00 -4.74
N LEU A 243 -10.97 9.26 -5.06
CA LEU A 243 -10.54 9.67 -6.39
C LEU A 243 -9.14 9.11 -6.72
N HIS A 244 -8.18 9.27 -5.80
CA HIS A 244 -6.85 8.68 -5.93
C HIS A 244 -6.91 7.14 -6.07
N ASP A 245 -7.76 6.49 -5.30
CA ASP A 245 -7.96 5.04 -5.36
C ASP A 245 -8.51 4.60 -6.73
N VAL A 246 -9.60 5.22 -7.19
CA VAL A 246 -10.29 4.85 -8.43
C VAL A 246 -9.47 5.17 -9.68
N ILE A 247 -8.68 6.24 -9.68
CA ILE A 247 -7.71 6.55 -10.75
C ILE A 247 -6.58 5.51 -10.75
N GLY A 248 -5.94 5.30 -9.60
CA GLY A 248 -4.75 4.47 -9.51
C GLY A 248 -5.02 2.97 -9.66
N ALA A 249 -6.24 2.53 -9.33
CA ALA A 249 -6.77 1.19 -9.59
C ALA A 249 -7.27 1.01 -11.04
N ASP A 250 -7.01 1.97 -11.93
CA ASP A 250 -7.36 1.92 -13.36
C ASP A 250 -8.86 1.81 -13.67
N LEU A 251 -9.75 2.08 -12.71
CA LEU A 251 -11.21 1.93 -12.89
C LEU A 251 -11.82 3.09 -13.71
N ILE A 252 -11.12 4.22 -13.81
CA ILE A 252 -11.48 5.36 -14.67
C ILE A 252 -10.28 5.78 -15.51
N GLN A 253 -10.54 6.38 -16.67
CA GLN A 253 -9.56 7.05 -17.50
C GLN A 253 -9.58 8.54 -17.20
N CYS A 254 -8.40 9.13 -17.01
CA CYS A 254 -8.22 10.59 -16.99
C CYS A 254 -7.84 11.06 -18.39
N ILE A 255 -8.52 12.07 -18.91
CA ILE A 255 -8.29 12.67 -20.23
C ILE A 255 -8.15 14.18 -20.02
N GLU A 256 -7.01 14.76 -20.40
CA GLU A 256 -6.85 16.21 -20.35
C GLU A 256 -7.63 16.89 -21.47
N THR A 257 -8.38 17.93 -21.12
CA THR A 257 -9.18 18.73 -22.07
C THR A 257 -8.93 20.21 -21.84
N THR A 258 -9.34 21.07 -22.77
CA THR A 258 -9.25 22.54 -22.63
C THR A 258 -10.00 23.09 -21.41
N SER A 259 -10.99 22.35 -20.87
CA SER A 259 -11.72 22.69 -19.64
C SER A 259 -11.10 22.08 -18.37
N GLY A 260 -10.00 21.33 -18.51
CA GLY A 260 -9.32 20.57 -17.46
C GLY A 260 -9.55 19.07 -17.57
N GLN A 261 -9.12 18.34 -16.54
CA GLN A 261 -9.15 16.88 -16.48
C GLN A 261 -10.59 16.32 -16.48
N LEU A 262 -10.90 15.54 -17.52
CA LEU A 262 -12.13 14.75 -17.67
C LEU A 262 -11.91 13.33 -17.14
N LEU A 263 -12.87 12.84 -16.36
CA LEU A 263 -12.86 11.52 -15.74
C LEU A 263 -13.94 10.66 -16.41
N ARG A 264 -13.54 9.61 -17.14
CA ARG A 264 -14.45 8.69 -17.84
C ARG A 264 -14.37 7.29 -17.22
N LEU A 265 -15.51 6.66 -16.97
CA LEU A 265 -15.55 5.27 -16.51
C LEU A 265 -15.01 4.33 -17.60
N LYS A 266 -14.09 3.42 -17.27
CA LYS A 266 -13.67 2.39 -18.23
C LYS A 266 -14.76 1.34 -18.35
N ASP A 267 -15.16 1.01 -19.57
CA ASP A 267 -16.03 -0.14 -19.81
C ASP A 267 -15.26 -1.43 -19.47
N SER A 268 -15.95 -2.35 -18.78
CA SER A 268 -15.42 -3.63 -18.27
C SER A 268 -15.90 -4.79 -19.12
#